data_AF-A0A3N5RL52-F1
#
_entry.id   AF-A0A3N5RL52-F1
#
_cell.length_a   1.000
_cell.length_b   1.000
_cell.length_c   1.000
_cell.angle_alpha   90.00
_cell.angle_beta   90.00
_cell.angle_gamma   90.00
#
_symmetry.space_group_name_H-M   'P 1'
#
loop_
_entity.id
_entity.type
_entity.pdbx_description
1 polymer ?
#
loop_
_entity_poly.entity_id
_entity_poly.type
_entity_poly.pdbx_seq_one_letter_code
_entity_poly.pdbx_strand_id
1 'polypeptide(L)'
;MDSAATGIVTVLGFLTLALIFRRFNHISGWTLWEVAFLYGMVEAAFGTMDMFFSGFDPQNFGKQIRLGLFDQILLRPVNATVQVLASDFILRRLGRIIQGLIVLGLAFANQDVQWTLGKILYLPVIFVSLVMFFGGLFVIGATITFWTVESIEIINVFTYGGSEMMSYPMHIYQDWMRRFFTYVLPGIFIVYYPALFILGKPDPFHMPQFAYFLSPVAGFSVLLAASVFWQFGVRHYQSTGT
;
A
#
# COMPACT_ATOMS: atom_id res chain seq x y z
N MET A 1 -2.23 16.06 -18.30
CA MET A 1 -1.63 17.01 -17.32
C MET A 1 -1.53 16.38 -15.95
N ASP A 2 -2.57 15.65 -15.59
CA ASP A 2 -2.79 15.14 -14.27
C ASP A 2 -1.82 14.00 -13.84
N SER A 3 -1.51 13.04 -14.73
CA SER A 3 -0.54 11.96 -14.48
C SER A 3 0.90 12.46 -14.40
N ALA A 4 1.23 13.46 -15.21
CA ALA A 4 2.54 14.11 -15.20
C ALA A 4 2.78 14.82 -13.86
N ALA A 5 1.77 15.50 -13.31
CA ALA A 5 1.88 16.12 -11.99
C ALA A 5 2.17 15.09 -10.88
N THR A 6 1.45 13.96 -10.89
CA THR A 6 1.69 12.87 -9.92
C THR A 6 3.10 12.29 -10.07
N GLY A 7 3.56 12.09 -11.32
CA GLY A 7 4.93 11.62 -11.59
C GLY A 7 6.00 12.62 -11.13
N ILE A 8 5.78 13.93 -11.27
CA ILE A 8 6.72 14.95 -10.79
C ILE A 8 6.84 14.90 -9.27
N VAL A 9 5.72 14.78 -8.54
CA VAL A 9 5.73 14.69 -7.07
C VAL A 9 6.52 13.47 -6.60
N THR A 10 6.33 12.31 -7.23
CA THR A 10 7.03 11.08 -6.83
C THR A 10 8.52 11.12 -7.21
N VAL A 11 8.88 11.75 -8.34
CA VAL A 11 10.28 12.03 -8.68
C VAL A 11 10.92 12.94 -7.65
N LEU A 12 10.24 14.02 -7.23
CA LEU A 12 10.73 14.90 -6.17
C LEU A 12 10.89 14.17 -4.84
N GLY A 13 9.96 13.26 -4.49
CA GLY A 13 10.06 12.39 -3.32
C GLY A 13 11.34 11.56 -3.36
N PHE A 14 11.59 10.86 -4.47
CA PHE A 14 12.81 10.08 -4.65
C PHE A 14 14.09 10.94 -4.67
N LEU A 15 14.06 12.12 -5.29
CA LEU A 15 15.19 13.05 -5.29
C LEU A 15 15.52 13.52 -3.87
N THR A 16 14.50 13.80 -3.05
CA THR A 16 14.67 14.15 -1.64
C THR A 16 15.38 13.03 -0.89
N LEU A 17 14.93 11.79 -1.09
CA LEU A 17 15.55 10.60 -0.54
C LEU A 17 17.03 10.50 -0.98
N ALA A 18 17.31 10.64 -2.28
CA ALA A 18 18.68 10.60 -2.81
C ALA A 18 19.59 11.71 -2.22
N LEU A 19 19.06 12.91 -2.01
CA LEU A 19 19.79 14.02 -1.40
C LEU A 19 20.13 13.76 0.07
N ILE A 20 19.23 13.15 0.84
CA ILE A 20 19.50 12.74 2.23
C ILE A 20 20.65 11.72 2.25
N PHE A 21 20.59 10.70 1.38
CA PHE A 21 21.64 9.69 1.31
C PHE A 21 22.99 10.23 0.84
N ARG A 22 23.00 11.26 -0.02
CA ARG A 22 24.23 11.97 -0.38
C ARG A 22 24.91 12.63 0.83
N ARG A 23 24.15 13.00 1.86
CA ARG A 23 24.69 13.59 3.10
C ARG A 23 25.13 12.55 4.13
N PHE A 24 24.36 11.48 4.30
CA PHE A 24 24.56 10.50 5.38
C PHE A 24 25.25 9.20 4.93
N ASN A 25 25.43 8.97 3.62
CA ASN A 25 25.98 7.78 2.95
C ASN A 25 25.22 6.45 3.20
N HIS A 26 24.68 6.26 4.40
CA HIS A 26 23.84 5.13 4.78
C HIS A 26 22.83 5.58 5.84
N ILE A 27 21.65 4.96 5.84
CA ILE A 27 20.69 5.10 6.92
C ILE A 27 20.63 3.77 7.63
N SER A 28 21.22 3.72 8.83
CA SER A 28 21.09 2.56 9.71
C SER A 28 21.51 1.22 9.05
N GLY A 29 22.62 1.25 8.30
CA GLY A 29 23.15 0.09 7.59
C GLY A 29 22.47 -0.23 6.25
N TRP A 30 21.56 0.64 5.78
CA TRP A 30 20.97 0.57 4.45
C TRP A 30 21.61 1.59 3.51
N THR A 31 21.87 1.17 2.27
CA THR A 31 22.33 2.03 1.18
C THR A 31 21.16 2.69 0.46
N LEU A 32 21.44 3.71 -0.36
CA LEU A 32 20.43 4.37 -1.19
C LEU A 32 19.63 3.36 -2.02
N TRP A 33 20.30 2.42 -2.67
CA TRP A 33 19.65 1.49 -3.59
C TRP A 33 18.85 0.39 -2.87
N GLU A 34 19.26 0.00 -1.66
CA GLU A 34 18.47 -0.90 -0.82
C GLU A 34 17.17 -0.23 -0.33
N VAL A 35 17.21 1.07 -0.01
CA VAL A 35 15.99 1.82 0.30
C VAL A 35 15.17 2.11 -0.96
N ALA A 36 15.82 2.37 -2.10
CA ALA A 36 15.14 2.50 -3.39
C ALA A 36 14.37 1.24 -3.77
N PHE A 37 14.84 0.05 -3.38
CA PHE A 37 14.08 -1.19 -3.53
C PHE A 37 12.75 -1.15 -2.76
N LEU A 38 12.78 -0.79 -1.46
CA LEU A 38 11.58 -0.65 -0.64
C LEU A 38 10.62 0.39 -1.22
N TYR A 39 11.14 1.60 -1.46
CA TYR A 39 10.39 2.72 -2.02
C TYR A 39 9.75 2.36 -3.37
N GLY A 40 10.53 1.84 -4.32
CA GLY A 40 10.04 1.51 -5.66
C GLY A 40 8.97 0.42 -5.62
N MET A 41 9.14 -0.59 -4.77
CA MET A 41 8.17 -1.67 -4.58
C MET A 41 6.86 -1.16 -3.96
N VAL A 42 6.94 -0.34 -2.91
CA VAL A 42 5.77 0.25 -2.25
C VAL A 42 5.05 1.22 -3.17
N GLU A 43 5.75 2.16 -3.82
CA GLU A 43 5.15 3.16 -4.70
C GLU A 43 4.46 2.54 -5.91
N ALA A 44 5.09 1.54 -6.54
CA ALA A 44 4.51 0.87 -7.70
C ALA A 44 3.25 0.06 -7.30
N ALA A 45 3.30 -0.65 -6.17
CA ALA A 45 2.17 -1.41 -5.66
C ALA A 45 1.04 -0.50 -5.15
N PHE A 46 1.37 0.59 -4.45
CA PHE A 46 0.40 1.59 -3.99
C PHE A 46 -0.29 2.23 -5.20
N GLY A 47 0.46 2.70 -6.20
CA GLY A 47 -0.12 3.27 -7.42
C GLY A 47 -1.04 2.29 -8.15
N THR A 48 -0.69 1.00 -8.14
CA THR A 48 -1.49 -0.08 -8.75
C THR A 48 -2.77 -0.33 -7.96
N MET A 49 -2.67 -0.47 -6.64
CA MET A 49 -3.82 -0.57 -5.75
C MET A 49 -4.78 0.61 -5.96
N ASP A 50 -4.24 1.80 -5.92
CA ASP A 50 -4.96 3.06 -6.01
C ASP A 50 -5.64 3.25 -7.38
N MET A 51 -5.17 2.54 -8.42
CA MET A 51 -5.81 2.45 -9.75
C MET A 51 -6.95 1.42 -9.79
N PHE A 52 -6.80 0.25 -9.16
CA PHE A 52 -7.80 -0.83 -9.17
C PHE A 52 -8.88 -0.67 -8.11
N PHE A 53 -8.56 -0.06 -6.97
CA PHE A 53 -9.47 0.16 -5.84
C PHE A 53 -9.99 1.60 -5.80
N SER A 54 -9.84 2.39 -6.87
CA SER A 54 -10.24 3.82 -6.89
C SER A 54 -11.70 4.04 -6.47
N GLY A 55 -12.61 3.13 -6.79
CA GLY A 55 -14.01 3.25 -6.35
C GLY A 55 -14.20 3.12 -4.83
N PHE A 56 -13.27 2.48 -4.13
CA PHE A 56 -13.19 2.42 -2.67
C PHE A 56 -12.31 3.53 -2.07
N ASP A 57 -11.86 4.52 -2.86
CA ASP A 57 -11.18 5.70 -2.30
C ASP A 57 -12.13 6.36 -1.27
N PRO A 58 -11.76 6.44 0.02
CA PRO A 58 -12.68 6.89 1.06
C PRO A 58 -13.19 8.31 0.86
N GLN A 59 -12.39 9.20 0.26
CA GLN A 59 -12.79 10.59 0.02
C GLN A 59 -13.84 10.67 -1.09
N ASN A 60 -13.66 9.91 -2.16
CA ASN A 60 -14.63 9.87 -3.26
C ASN A 60 -15.87 9.05 -2.89
N PHE A 61 -15.69 7.94 -2.17
CA PHE A 61 -16.78 7.09 -1.74
C PHE A 61 -17.68 7.80 -0.72
N GLY A 62 -17.11 8.53 0.26
CA GLY A 62 -17.91 9.35 1.19
C GLY A 62 -18.78 10.39 0.48
N LYS A 63 -18.28 11.01 -0.60
CA LYS A 63 -19.10 11.91 -1.44
C LYS A 63 -20.28 11.16 -2.08
N GLN A 64 -20.08 9.92 -2.55
CA GLN A 64 -21.15 9.11 -3.12
C GLN A 64 -22.21 8.73 -2.09
N ILE A 65 -21.81 8.42 -0.85
CA ILE A 65 -22.73 8.20 0.27
C ILE A 65 -23.58 9.44 0.52
N ARG A 66 -22.93 10.60 0.67
CA ARG A 66 -23.62 11.88 0.93
C ARG A 66 -24.60 12.28 -0.18
N LEU A 67 -24.34 11.88 -1.42
CA LEU A 67 -25.20 12.16 -2.58
C LEU A 67 -26.26 11.08 -2.82
N GLY A 68 -26.37 10.05 -1.96
CA GLY A 68 -27.32 8.94 -2.14
C GLY A 68 -27.04 8.06 -3.36
N LEU A 69 -25.85 8.16 -3.97
CA LEU A 69 -25.51 7.40 -5.17
C LEU A 69 -25.31 5.91 -4.88
N PHE A 70 -24.94 5.57 -3.64
CA PHE A 70 -24.78 4.18 -3.21
C PHE A 70 -26.13 3.45 -3.14
N ASP A 71 -27.24 4.15 -2.88
CA ASP A 71 -28.59 3.56 -2.89
C ASP A 71 -28.91 2.99 -4.28
N GLN A 72 -28.48 3.67 -5.34
CA GLN A 72 -28.66 3.19 -6.72
C GLN A 72 -27.82 1.93 -7.01
N ILE A 73 -26.63 1.82 -6.41
CA ILE A 73 -25.78 0.62 -6.52
C ILE A 73 -26.49 -0.58 -5.90
N LEU A 74 -27.13 -0.40 -4.74
CA LEU A 74 -27.84 -1.46 -4.02
C LEU A 74 -29.11 -1.95 -4.75
N LEU A 75 -29.73 -1.11 -5.59
CA LEU A 75 -30.90 -1.50 -6.38
C LEU A 75 -30.57 -2.36 -7.61
N ARG A 76 -29.30 -2.40 -8.04
CA ARG A 76 -28.89 -3.18 -9.21
C ARG A 76 -28.67 -4.65 -8.83
N PRO A 77 -29.01 -5.61 -9.73
CA PRO A 77 -28.91 -7.05 -9.44
C PRO A 77 -27.47 -7.60 -9.45
N VAL A 78 -26.46 -6.73 -9.32
CA VAL A 78 -25.04 -7.08 -9.36
C VAL A 78 -24.45 -6.87 -7.96
N ASN A 79 -23.48 -7.69 -7.58
CA ASN A 79 -22.81 -7.55 -6.28
C ASN A 79 -22.23 -6.13 -6.10
N ALA A 80 -22.60 -5.46 -5.01
CA ALA A 80 -22.20 -4.08 -4.74
C ALA A 80 -20.68 -3.89 -4.69
N THR A 81 -19.92 -4.87 -4.17
CA THR A 81 -18.45 -4.82 -4.15
C THR A 81 -17.89 -4.75 -5.55
N VAL A 82 -18.41 -5.55 -6.48
CA VAL A 82 -17.96 -5.56 -7.88
C VAL A 82 -18.32 -4.24 -8.57
N GLN A 83 -19.52 -3.72 -8.30
CA GLN A 83 -19.96 -2.44 -8.86
C GLN A 83 -19.06 -1.28 -8.40
N VAL A 84 -18.74 -1.22 -7.10
CA VAL A 84 -17.86 -0.19 -6.55
C VAL A 84 -16.43 -0.37 -7.05
N LEU A 85 -15.92 -1.59 -7.11
CA LEU A 85 -14.57 -1.84 -7.65
C LEU A 85 -14.46 -1.40 -9.12
N ALA A 86 -15.53 -1.58 -9.91
CA ALA A 86 -15.57 -1.22 -11.32
C ALA A 86 -16.05 0.23 -11.58
N SER A 87 -16.46 0.97 -10.56
CA SER A 87 -17.07 2.31 -10.76
C SER A 87 -16.06 3.36 -11.17
N ASP A 88 -14.80 3.18 -10.80
CA ASP A 88 -13.73 4.11 -11.09
C ASP A 88 -12.42 3.37 -11.37
N PHE A 89 -11.72 3.77 -12.43
CA PHE A 89 -10.45 3.21 -12.84
C PHE A 89 -9.55 4.34 -13.32
N ILE A 90 -8.65 4.80 -12.44
CA ILE A 90 -7.92 6.05 -12.65
C ILE A 90 -6.58 5.78 -13.35
N LEU A 91 -6.56 5.85 -14.69
CA LEU A 91 -5.32 5.74 -15.49
C LEU A 91 -4.28 6.82 -15.15
N ARG A 92 -4.70 7.93 -14.54
CA ARG A 92 -3.79 9.00 -14.10
C ARG A 92 -2.66 8.47 -13.22
N ARG A 93 -2.90 7.39 -12.46
CA ARG A 93 -1.93 6.82 -11.51
C ARG A 93 -0.81 6.01 -12.18
N LEU A 94 -0.87 5.79 -13.50
CA LEU A 94 0.20 5.15 -14.27
C LEU A 94 1.55 5.84 -14.11
N GLY A 95 1.58 7.17 -13.97
CA GLY A 95 2.83 7.91 -13.76
C GLY A 95 3.58 7.48 -12.49
N ARG A 96 2.84 7.28 -11.38
CA ARG A 96 3.38 6.79 -10.10
C ARG A 96 3.85 5.34 -10.22
N ILE A 97 3.06 4.49 -10.88
CA ILE A 97 3.42 3.08 -11.10
C ILE A 97 4.72 2.97 -11.90
N ILE A 98 4.79 3.64 -13.05
CA ILE A 98 5.97 3.63 -13.92
C ILE A 98 7.19 4.17 -13.17
N GLN A 99 7.04 5.26 -12.41
CA GLN A 99 8.14 5.83 -11.64
C GLN A 99 8.64 4.86 -10.56
N GLY A 100 7.75 4.23 -9.80
CA GLY A 100 8.14 3.22 -8.81
C GLY A 100 8.87 2.03 -9.43
N LEU A 101 8.39 1.56 -10.59
CA LEU A 101 9.05 0.49 -11.36
C LEU A 101 10.43 0.91 -11.89
N ILE A 102 10.60 2.15 -12.36
CA ILE A 102 11.89 2.68 -12.77
C ILE A 102 12.85 2.69 -11.57
N VAL A 103 12.43 3.20 -10.42
CA VAL A 103 13.26 3.23 -9.21
C VAL A 103 13.63 1.81 -8.76
N LEU A 104 12.68 0.87 -8.81
CA LEU A 104 12.94 -0.53 -8.50
C LEU A 104 13.94 -1.17 -9.47
N GLY A 105 13.83 -0.87 -10.77
CA GLY A 105 14.79 -1.31 -11.79
C GLY A 105 16.19 -0.74 -11.56
N LEU A 106 16.29 0.54 -11.20
CA LEU A 106 17.56 1.18 -10.83
C LEU A 106 18.16 0.58 -9.56
N ALA A 107 17.33 0.25 -8.56
CA ALA A 107 17.76 -0.44 -7.36
C ALA A 107 18.42 -1.79 -7.68
N PHE A 108 17.79 -2.60 -8.54
CA PHE A 108 18.37 -3.87 -8.98
C PHE A 108 19.62 -3.72 -9.84
N ALA A 109 19.70 -2.68 -10.68
CA ALA A 109 20.87 -2.44 -11.52
C ALA A 109 22.11 -1.99 -10.73
N ASN A 110 21.92 -1.46 -9.51
CA ASN A 110 22.99 -0.92 -8.66
C ASN A 110 23.16 -1.69 -7.34
N GLN A 111 22.56 -2.88 -7.22
CA GLN A 111 22.72 -3.78 -6.09
C GLN A 111 23.22 -5.14 -6.55
N ASP A 112 24.26 -5.64 -5.88
CA ASP A 112 24.80 -6.98 -6.11
C ASP A 112 23.93 -8.04 -5.42
N VAL A 113 22.70 -8.19 -5.91
CA VAL A 113 21.77 -9.21 -5.43
C VAL A 113 22.14 -10.57 -6.02
N GLN A 114 22.42 -11.54 -5.13
CA GLN A 114 22.53 -12.95 -5.52
C GLN A 114 21.15 -13.48 -5.90
N TRP A 115 20.84 -13.45 -7.20
CA TRP A 115 19.56 -13.86 -7.74
C TRP A 115 19.42 -15.38 -7.73
N THR A 116 18.28 -15.83 -7.21
CA THR A 116 17.82 -17.22 -7.30
C THR A 116 16.43 -17.22 -7.90
N LEU A 117 16.03 -18.35 -8.50
CA LEU A 117 14.68 -18.50 -9.05
C LEU A 117 13.60 -18.21 -7.99
N GLY A 118 13.85 -18.61 -6.73
CA GLY A 118 12.95 -18.32 -5.61
C GLY A 118 12.77 -16.82 -5.34
N LYS A 119 13.85 -16.03 -5.36
CA LYS A 119 13.75 -14.56 -5.18
C LYS A 119 12.97 -13.90 -6.32
N ILE A 120 13.22 -14.32 -7.56
CA ILE A 120 12.54 -13.77 -8.74
C ILE A 120 11.03 -14.05 -8.68
N LEU A 121 10.65 -15.29 -8.35
CA LEU A 121 9.23 -15.67 -8.23
C LEU A 121 8.55 -15.01 -7.02
N TYR A 122 9.30 -14.64 -5.99
CA TYR A 122 8.75 -14.01 -4.80
C TYR A 122 8.46 -12.51 -4.97
N LEU A 123 9.16 -11.81 -5.88
CA LEU A 123 8.92 -10.39 -6.16
C LEU A 123 7.45 -10.07 -6.54
N PRO A 124 6.81 -10.77 -7.50
CA PRO A 124 5.39 -10.58 -7.78
C PRO A 124 4.49 -10.87 -6.58
N VAL A 125 4.85 -11.83 -5.72
CA VAL A 125 4.07 -12.16 -4.52
C VAL A 125 4.07 -10.99 -3.54
N ILE A 126 5.24 -10.38 -3.30
CA ILE A 126 5.36 -9.18 -2.46
C ILE A 126 4.52 -8.04 -3.05
N PHE A 127 4.64 -7.82 -4.35
CA PHE A 127 3.90 -6.77 -5.06
C PHE A 127 2.38 -6.93 -4.91
N VAL A 128 1.85 -8.13 -5.16
CA VAL A 128 0.41 -8.42 -5.01
C VAL A 128 -0.02 -8.29 -3.55
N SER A 129 0.83 -8.69 -2.61
CA SER A 129 0.54 -8.56 -1.17
C SER A 129 0.43 -7.10 -0.73
N LEU A 130 1.29 -6.22 -1.24
CA LEU A 130 1.17 -4.76 -1.04
C LEU A 130 -0.13 -4.21 -1.63
N VAL A 131 -0.49 -4.64 -2.84
CA VAL A 131 -1.76 -4.23 -3.48
C VAL A 131 -2.96 -4.64 -2.63
N MET A 132 -2.99 -5.89 -2.16
CA MET A 132 -4.06 -6.39 -1.28
C MET A 132 -4.11 -5.65 0.05
N PHE A 133 -2.96 -5.36 0.65
CA PHE A 133 -2.86 -4.64 1.92
C PHE A 133 -3.45 -3.23 1.83
N PHE A 134 -2.97 -2.42 0.89
CA PHE A 134 -3.48 -1.06 0.73
C PHE A 134 -4.94 -1.06 0.24
N GLY A 135 -5.32 -2.05 -0.59
CA GLY A 135 -6.70 -2.20 -1.06
C GLY A 135 -7.65 -2.51 0.09
N GLY A 136 -7.21 -3.34 1.04
CA GLY A 136 -7.94 -3.57 2.28
C GLY A 136 -8.13 -2.29 3.11
N LEU A 137 -7.10 -1.43 3.20
CA LEU A 137 -7.23 -0.13 3.88
C LEU A 137 -8.24 0.80 3.19
N PHE A 138 -8.24 0.86 1.87
CA PHE A 138 -9.26 1.60 1.09
C PHE A 138 -10.67 1.08 1.38
N VAL A 139 -10.86 -0.23 1.31
CA VAL A 139 -12.17 -0.86 1.59
C VAL A 139 -12.63 -0.57 3.03
N ILE A 140 -11.72 -0.66 4.02
CA ILE A 140 -12.05 -0.28 5.41
C ILE A 140 -12.47 1.19 5.48
N GLY A 141 -11.70 2.08 4.87
CA GLY A 141 -12.00 3.52 4.84
C GLY A 141 -13.36 3.83 4.22
N ALA A 142 -13.65 3.28 3.04
CA ALA A 142 -14.94 3.41 2.38
C ALA A 142 -16.08 2.84 3.22
N THR A 143 -15.86 1.71 3.90
CA THR A 143 -16.89 1.13 4.78
C THR A 143 -17.22 2.07 5.93
N ILE A 144 -16.22 2.74 6.52
CA ILE A 144 -16.43 3.67 7.64
C ILE A 144 -17.35 4.84 7.24
N THR A 145 -17.27 5.30 5.98
CA THR A 145 -18.10 6.41 5.51
C THR A 145 -19.60 6.09 5.48
N PHE A 146 -20.01 4.82 5.62
CA PHE A 146 -21.42 4.49 5.82
C PHE A 146 -22.00 5.11 7.09
N TRP A 147 -21.20 5.32 8.14
CA TRP A 147 -21.66 5.91 9.40
C TRP A 147 -21.14 7.33 9.61
N THR A 148 -19.92 7.62 9.15
CA THR A 148 -19.33 8.95 9.33
C THR A 148 -19.71 9.94 8.23
N VAL A 149 -20.28 9.46 7.11
CA VAL A 149 -20.60 10.20 5.87
C VAL A 149 -19.36 10.74 5.13
N GLU A 150 -18.33 11.16 5.87
CA GLU A 150 -17.05 11.63 5.35
C GLU A 150 -15.90 10.69 5.75
N SER A 151 -14.83 10.71 4.96
CA SER A 151 -13.60 10.00 5.30
C SER A 151 -12.99 10.59 6.57
N ILE A 152 -12.56 9.72 7.48
CA ILE A 152 -11.84 10.13 8.70
C ILE A 152 -10.33 10.16 8.43
N GLU A 153 -9.66 11.23 8.86
CA GLU A 153 -8.23 11.44 8.58
C GLU A 153 -7.33 10.32 9.09
N ILE A 154 -7.74 9.61 10.14
CA ILE A 154 -6.99 8.47 10.67
C ILE A 154 -6.76 7.38 9.61
N ILE A 155 -7.69 7.17 8.67
CA ILE A 155 -7.53 6.22 7.57
C ILE A 155 -6.50 6.71 6.56
N ASN A 156 -6.49 8.01 6.26
CA ASN A 156 -5.49 8.62 5.38
C ASN A 156 -4.09 8.50 6.00
N VAL A 157 -3.97 8.73 7.32
CA VAL A 157 -2.72 8.57 8.06
C VAL A 157 -2.20 7.13 7.94
N PHE A 158 -3.03 6.12 8.13
CA PHE A 158 -2.58 4.74 8.00
C PHE A 158 -2.27 4.34 6.56
N THR A 159 -2.98 4.90 5.58
CA THR A 159 -2.80 4.53 4.18
C THR A 159 -1.60 5.23 3.55
N TYR A 160 -1.57 6.56 3.57
CA TYR A 160 -0.48 7.35 3.00
C TYR A 160 0.74 7.38 3.92
N GLY A 161 0.54 7.53 5.23
CA GLY A 161 1.63 7.44 6.21
C GLY A 161 2.19 6.02 6.32
N GLY A 162 1.35 4.99 6.14
CA GLY A 162 1.82 3.60 6.03
C GLY A 162 2.66 3.35 4.78
N SER A 163 2.28 3.92 3.63
CA SER A 163 3.09 3.88 2.40
C SER A 163 4.46 4.52 2.62
N GLU A 164 4.51 5.70 3.23
CA GLU A 164 5.78 6.35 3.57
C GLU A 164 6.59 5.46 4.52
N MET A 165 5.99 4.97 5.60
CA MET A 165 6.68 4.12 6.57
C MET A 165 7.26 2.85 5.96
N MET A 166 6.50 2.17 5.11
CA MET A 166 6.92 0.93 4.47
C MET A 166 7.99 1.14 3.41
N SER A 167 8.19 2.37 2.94
CA SER A 167 9.22 2.74 1.96
C SER A 167 10.62 2.87 2.58
N TYR A 168 10.73 2.81 3.92
CA TYR A 168 12.02 2.86 4.61
C TYR A 168 12.23 1.66 5.55
N PRO A 169 13.48 1.39 5.97
CA PRO A 169 13.79 0.26 6.83
C PRO A 169 13.14 0.38 8.21
N MET A 170 12.43 -0.66 8.65
CA MET A 170 11.57 -0.59 9.84
C MET A 170 12.29 -0.37 11.18
N HIS A 171 13.60 -0.63 11.23
CA HIS A 171 14.40 -0.45 12.44
C HIS A 171 14.85 1.00 12.67
N ILE A 172 14.58 1.94 11.72
CA ILE A 172 14.76 3.38 11.97
C ILE A 172 13.63 3.97 12.82
N TYR A 173 12.50 3.27 12.89
CA TYR A 173 11.32 3.72 13.61
C TYR A 173 11.34 3.30 15.07
N GLN A 174 10.68 4.11 15.90
CA GLN A 174 10.50 3.83 17.32
C GLN A 174 9.75 2.52 17.56
N ASP A 175 10.02 1.90 18.71
CA ASP A 175 9.51 0.57 19.07
C ASP A 175 7.98 0.46 19.02
N TRP A 176 7.24 1.48 19.47
CA TRP A 176 5.78 1.45 19.46
C TRP A 176 5.23 1.39 18.03
N MET A 177 5.84 2.13 17.10
CA MET A 177 5.41 2.21 15.71
C MET A 177 5.74 0.90 14.99
N ARG A 178 6.93 0.35 15.26
CA ARG A 178 7.31 -0.99 14.79
C ARG A 178 6.35 -2.06 15.29
N ARG A 179 6.01 -2.07 16.59
CA ARG A 179 5.05 -3.03 17.17
C ARG A 179 3.67 -2.89 16.55
N PHE A 180 3.21 -1.68 16.28
CA PHE A 180 1.95 -1.44 15.59
C PHE A 180 1.94 -2.04 14.18
N PHE A 181 2.99 -1.81 13.38
CA PHE A 181 3.15 -2.40 12.04
C PHE A 181 3.48 -3.89 12.05
N THR A 182 3.78 -4.46 13.22
CA THR A 182 4.00 -5.91 13.38
C THR A 182 2.71 -6.62 13.77
N TYR A 183 1.98 -6.10 14.75
CA TYR A 183 0.87 -6.81 15.39
C TYR A 183 -0.52 -6.31 14.98
N VAL A 184 -0.65 -5.08 14.49
CA VAL A 184 -1.96 -4.48 14.15
C VAL A 184 -2.18 -4.41 12.64
N LEU A 185 -1.23 -3.87 11.87
CA LEU A 185 -1.33 -3.74 10.40
C LEU A 185 -0.55 -4.77 9.59
N PRO A 186 0.08 -5.77 10.22
CA PRO A 186 1.23 -6.54 9.70
C PRO A 186 2.13 -5.99 8.56
N GLY A 187 2.24 -4.66 8.35
CA GLY A 187 2.98 -4.08 7.22
C GLY A 187 4.48 -4.42 7.17
N ILE A 188 5.11 -4.69 8.32
CA ILE A 188 6.53 -5.11 8.36
C ILE A 188 6.78 -6.43 7.61
N PHE A 189 5.82 -7.36 7.63
CA PHE A 189 5.92 -8.67 6.97
C PHE A 189 5.72 -8.59 5.46
N ILE A 190 5.17 -7.49 4.98
CA ILE A 190 4.79 -7.35 3.58
C ILE A 190 6.00 -7.03 2.72
N VAL A 191 6.83 -6.07 3.14
CA VAL A 191 7.96 -5.59 2.32
C VAL A 191 9.31 -5.63 3.05
N TYR A 192 9.36 -5.31 4.34
CA TYR A 192 10.63 -5.20 5.06
C TYR A 192 11.33 -6.55 5.25
N TYR A 193 10.63 -7.55 5.80
CA TYR A 193 11.21 -8.89 5.95
C TYR A 193 11.54 -9.54 4.59
N PRO A 194 10.67 -9.49 3.57
CA PRO A 194 11.02 -9.93 2.23
C PRO A 194 12.24 -9.21 1.64
N ALA A 195 12.41 -7.91 1.90
CA ALA A 195 13.58 -7.16 1.46
C ALA A 195 14.86 -7.68 2.12
N LEU A 196 14.84 -8.00 3.42
CA LEU A 196 15.97 -8.62 4.10
C LEU A 196 16.38 -9.93 3.42
N PHE A 197 15.41 -10.78 3.07
CA PHE A 197 15.65 -12.02 2.34
C PHE A 197 16.21 -11.81 0.92
N ILE A 198 15.64 -10.88 0.16
CA ILE A 198 16.08 -10.59 -1.21
C ILE A 198 17.49 -10.00 -1.22
N LEU A 199 17.74 -9.00 -0.37
CA LEU A 199 19.01 -8.29 -0.27
C LEU A 199 20.08 -9.05 0.53
N GLY A 200 19.72 -10.18 1.17
CA GLY A 200 20.65 -10.98 1.97
C GLY A 200 21.13 -10.27 3.23
N LYS A 201 20.30 -9.39 3.81
CA LYS A 201 20.65 -8.61 5.01
C LYS A 201 20.31 -9.39 6.29
N PRO A 202 21.09 -9.20 7.37
CA PRO A 202 20.78 -9.79 8.67
C PRO A 202 19.47 -9.19 9.21
N ASP A 203 18.68 -10.03 9.89
CA ASP A 203 17.48 -9.58 10.58
C ASP A 203 17.80 -9.00 11.96
N PRO A 204 17.59 -7.69 12.18
CA PRO A 204 17.85 -7.05 13.47
C PRO A 204 16.92 -7.51 14.60
N PHE A 205 15.80 -8.15 14.26
CA PHE A 205 14.76 -8.54 15.23
C PHE A 205 14.73 -10.03 15.53
N HIS A 206 15.62 -10.81 14.90
CA HIS A 206 15.76 -12.25 15.10
C HIS A 206 14.44 -13.02 15.01
N MET A 207 13.58 -12.63 14.07
CA MET A 207 12.34 -13.34 13.79
C MET A 207 12.62 -14.75 13.25
N PRO A 208 11.67 -15.67 13.42
CA PRO A 208 11.74 -16.99 12.78
C PRO A 208 11.90 -16.88 11.26
N GLN A 209 12.64 -17.81 10.64
CA GLN A 209 12.94 -17.76 9.20
C GLN A 209 11.69 -17.74 8.30
N PHE A 210 10.56 -18.28 8.76
CA PHE A 210 9.31 -18.22 8.00
C PHE A 210 8.73 -16.79 7.89
N ALA A 211 9.14 -15.85 8.75
CA ALA A 211 8.67 -14.47 8.74
C ALA A 211 8.96 -13.74 7.42
N TYR A 212 10.06 -14.10 6.75
CA TYR A 212 10.41 -13.59 5.43
C TYR A 212 9.39 -13.92 4.35
N PHE A 213 8.55 -14.93 4.57
CA PHE A 213 7.59 -15.44 3.61
C PHE A 213 6.13 -15.12 3.99
N LEU A 214 5.90 -14.32 5.04
CA LEU A 214 4.56 -13.98 5.52
C LEU A 214 3.85 -12.88 4.71
N SER A 215 4.52 -12.25 3.73
CA SER A 215 3.93 -11.21 2.88
C SER A 215 2.53 -11.55 2.34
N PRO A 216 2.28 -12.71 1.69
CA PRO A 216 0.94 -13.05 1.19
C PRO A 216 -0.09 -13.20 2.31
N VAL A 217 0.30 -13.77 3.45
CA VAL A 217 -0.60 -13.94 4.60
C VAL A 217 -0.99 -12.58 5.17
N ALA A 218 -0.01 -11.69 5.35
CA ALA A 218 -0.22 -10.34 5.84
C ALA A 218 -1.16 -9.54 4.92
N GLY A 219 -0.83 -9.44 3.62
CA GLY A 219 -1.65 -8.70 2.65
C GLY A 219 -3.06 -9.26 2.50
N PHE A 220 -3.18 -10.58 2.37
CA PHE A 220 -4.47 -11.25 2.24
C PHE A 220 -5.33 -11.11 3.50
N SER A 221 -4.73 -11.20 4.70
CA SER A 221 -5.48 -11.08 5.96
C SER A 221 -6.16 -9.73 6.11
N VAL A 222 -5.49 -8.64 5.72
CA VAL A 222 -6.05 -7.29 5.78
C VAL A 222 -7.18 -7.12 4.76
N LEU A 223 -7.00 -7.59 3.53
CA LEU A 223 -8.06 -7.55 2.52
C LEU A 223 -9.27 -8.41 2.92
N LEU A 224 -9.04 -9.58 3.51
CA LEU A 224 -10.09 -10.46 4.00
C LEU A 224 -10.88 -9.81 5.13
N ALA A 225 -10.19 -9.24 6.13
CA ALA A 225 -10.81 -8.50 7.23
C ALA A 225 -11.63 -7.32 6.69
N ALA A 226 -11.07 -6.57 5.74
CA ALA A 226 -11.76 -5.47 5.07
C ALA A 226 -13.01 -5.94 4.31
N SER A 227 -12.94 -7.08 3.62
CA SER A 227 -14.06 -7.65 2.87
C SER A 227 -15.21 -8.08 3.79
N VAL A 228 -14.89 -8.67 4.94
CA VAL A 228 -15.88 -9.02 5.98
C VAL A 228 -16.51 -7.76 6.56
N PHE A 229 -15.68 -6.76 6.88
CA PHE A 229 -16.15 -5.48 7.41
C PHE A 229 -17.04 -4.73 6.42
N TRP A 230 -16.69 -4.74 5.13
CA TRP A 230 -17.51 -4.18 4.05
C TRP A 230 -18.90 -4.84 4.00
N GLN A 231 -18.97 -6.18 4.02
CA GLN A 231 -20.26 -6.87 4.02
C GLN A 231 -21.09 -6.53 5.26
N PHE A 232 -20.45 -6.40 6.42
CA PHE A 232 -21.11 -5.93 7.64
C PHE A 232 -21.64 -4.49 7.45
N GLY A 233 -20.83 -3.59 6.89
CA GLY A 233 -21.22 -2.21 6.64
C GLY A 233 -22.38 -2.08 5.66
N VAL A 234 -22.37 -2.82 4.55
CA VAL A 234 -23.47 -2.81 3.58
C VAL A 234 -24.79 -3.25 4.22
N ARG A 235 -24.77 -4.22 5.15
CA ARG A 235 -25.98 -4.68 5.85
C ARG A 235 -26.52 -3.68 6.87
N HIS A 236 -25.67 -2.79 7.38
CA HIS A 236 -26.03 -1.78 8.38
C HIS A 236 -26.02 -0.37 7.81
N TYR A 237 -25.91 -0.24 6.49
CA TYR A 237 -25.95 1.02 5.80
C TYR A 237 -27.36 1.61 5.90
N GLN A 238 -27.43 2.88 6.30
CA GLN A 238 -28.66 3.66 6.30
C GLN A 238 -28.45 4.85 5.37
N SER A 239 -29.39 5.03 4.44
CA SER A 239 -29.37 6.18 3.54
C SER A 239 -29.45 7.49 4.33
N THR A 240 -28.82 8.53 3.80
CA THR A 240 -28.85 9.88 4.38
C THR A 240 -30.22 10.55 4.28
N GLY A 241 -31.18 9.95 3.56
CA GLY A 241 -32.56 10.45 3.45
C GLY A 241 -32.70 11.76 2.67
N THR A 242 -31.67 12.10 1.90
CA THR A 242 -31.55 13.31 1.06
C THR A 242 -32.11 13.09 -0.34
#